data_AF-A0A537CAK7-F1
#
_entry.id   AF-A0A537CAK7-F1
#
_cell.length_a   1.000
_cell.length_b   1.000
_cell.length_c   1.000
_cell.angle_alpha   90.00
_cell.angle_beta   90.00
_cell.angle_gamma   90.00
#
_symmetry.space_group_name_H-M   'P 1'
#
loop_
_entity.id
_entity.type
_entity.pdbx_description
1 polymer ?
#
loop_
_entity_poly.entity_id
_entity_poly.type
_entity_poly.pdbx_seq_one_letter_code
_entity_poly.pdbx_strand_id
1 'polypeptide(L)'
;MISFFVLLAALPARADLYRWIDPETGAIKYSSYPPPWMGDAERERRLPPVEVLRYTPRGAARAPEGDQAIAPLENRRRRLLQELLALPERKDRGRDEIQRQLQAYQLLADELDQLDPRGAAARKAEDYEVMEKLRRRLEVNAR
;
A
#
# COMPACT_ATOMS: atom_id res chain seq x y z
N MET A 1 40.61 1.19 38.47
CA MET A 1 39.29 1.74 38.06
C MET A 1 39.52 2.69 36.90
N ILE A 2 38.97 2.39 35.73
CA ILE A 2 38.27 3.30 34.81
C ILE A 2 37.68 2.35 33.76
N SER A 3 36.43 1.95 33.95
CA SER A 3 35.69 1.13 33.01
C SER A 3 35.31 2.01 31.82
N PHE A 4 35.92 1.75 30.66
CA PHE A 4 35.58 2.43 29.41
C PHE A 4 34.28 1.81 28.88
N PHE A 5 33.14 2.40 29.26
CA PHE A 5 31.82 2.01 28.77
C PHE A 5 31.71 2.38 27.29
N VAL A 6 31.85 1.40 26.39
CA VAL A 6 31.51 1.55 24.98
C VAL A 6 29.98 1.53 24.87
N LEU A 7 29.38 2.72 24.83
CA LEU A 7 27.97 2.88 24.48
C LEU A 7 27.83 2.60 22.98
N LEU A 8 27.48 1.36 22.61
CA LEU A 8 26.95 1.08 21.27
C LEU A 8 25.58 1.75 21.16
N ALA A 9 25.58 2.98 20.64
CA ALA A 9 24.37 3.64 20.17
C ALA A 9 23.85 2.84 18.96
N ALA A 10 22.90 1.94 19.20
CA ALA A 10 22.09 1.31 18.19
C ALA A 10 21.23 2.38 17.51
N LEU A 11 21.79 3.09 16.54
CA LEU A 11 21.03 3.92 15.63
C LEU A 11 20.13 3.01 14.79
N PRO A 12 18.84 3.37 14.58
CA PRO A 12 17.99 2.61 13.69
C PRO A 12 18.59 2.70 12.30
N ALA A 13 19.12 1.58 11.80
CA ALA A 13 19.62 1.45 10.44
C ALA A 13 18.43 1.56 9.47
N ARG A 14 18.03 2.78 9.16
CA ARG A 14 17.24 3.09 7.97
C ARG A 14 18.18 2.84 6.80
N ALA A 15 18.10 1.65 6.23
CA ALA A 15 18.91 1.26 5.08
C ALA A 15 18.42 2.04 3.84
N ASP A 16 18.86 3.29 3.73
CA ASP A 16 18.73 4.09 2.52
C ASP A 16 19.62 3.40 1.46
N LEU A 17 19.03 2.90 0.38
CA LEU A 17 19.75 2.26 -0.72
C LEU A 17 20.03 3.30 -1.80
N TYR A 18 21.29 3.65 -2.00
CA TYR A 18 21.71 4.63 -2.99
C TYR A 18 21.90 3.95 -4.34
N ARG A 19 21.36 4.56 -5.40
CA ARG A 19 21.55 4.17 -6.80
C ARG A 19 22.18 5.34 -7.56
N TRP A 20 23.25 5.09 -8.30
CA TRP A 20 23.85 6.09 -9.19
C TRP A 20 24.50 5.44 -10.41
N ILE A 21 24.81 6.26 -11.41
CA ILE A 21 25.62 5.84 -12.56
C ILE A 21 27.09 6.11 -12.23
N ASP A 22 27.91 5.07 -12.31
CA ASP A 22 29.35 5.18 -12.14
C ASP A 22 29.95 6.07 -13.24
N PRO A 23 30.59 7.19 -12.91
CA PRO A 23 31.18 8.08 -13.92
C PRO A 23 32.32 7.43 -14.70
N GLU A 24 33.01 6.42 -14.15
CA GLU A 24 34.15 5.77 -14.81
C GLU A 24 33.71 4.70 -15.80
N THR A 25 32.68 3.93 -15.46
CA THR A 25 32.27 2.73 -16.20
C THR A 25 30.92 2.87 -16.89
N GLY A 26 30.14 3.90 -16.55
CA GLY A 26 28.75 4.07 -17.00
C GLY A 26 27.77 3.05 -16.40
N ALA A 27 28.23 2.19 -15.49
CA ALA A 27 27.40 1.13 -14.89
C ALA A 27 26.50 1.68 -13.77
N ILE A 28 25.32 1.08 -13.61
CA ILE A 28 24.45 1.40 -12.48
C ILE A 28 24.99 0.70 -11.23
N LYS A 29 25.30 1.49 -10.19
CA LYS A 29 25.76 1.00 -8.87
C LYS A 29 24.66 1.14 -7.84
N TYR A 30 24.62 0.16 -6.93
CA TYR A 30 23.75 0.13 -5.76
C TYR A 30 24.62 -0.01 -4.52
N SER A 31 24.38 0.82 -3.49
CA SER A 31 25.13 0.76 -2.24
C SER A 31 24.27 1.21 -1.08
N SER A 32 24.46 0.61 0.09
CA SER A 32 23.87 1.09 1.34
C SER A 32 24.62 2.31 1.93
N TYR A 33 25.70 2.73 1.28
CA TYR A 33 26.48 3.92 1.63
C TYR A 33 26.38 4.96 0.51
N PRO A 34 26.32 6.26 0.84
CA PRO A 34 26.30 7.31 -0.15
C PRO A 34 27.58 7.29 -0.99
N PRO A 35 27.52 7.67 -2.28
CA PRO A 35 28.71 7.78 -3.11
C PRO A 35 29.61 8.91 -2.58
N PRO A 36 30.93 8.86 -2.84
CA PRO A 36 31.91 9.72 -2.19
C PRO A 36 31.80 11.22 -2.52
N TRP A 37 30.97 11.58 -3.50
CA TRP A 37 30.69 12.98 -3.87
C TRP A 37 29.36 13.51 -3.34
N MET A 38 28.52 12.67 -2.74
CA MET A 38 27.25 13.11 -2.15
C MET A 38 27.52 13.96 -0.90
N GLY A 39 26.96 15.17 -0.85
CA GLY A 39 27.22 16.22 0.14
C GLY A 39 28.16 17.32 -0.32
N ASP A 40 28.82 17.17 -1.48
CA ASP A 40 29.68 18.20 -2.10
C ASP A 40 28.91 18.90 -3.23
N ALA A 41 28.41 20.11 -2.96
CA ALA A 41 27.55 20.86 -3.87
C ALA A 41 28.19 21.18 -5.23
N GLU A 42 29.52 21.30 -5.30
CA GLU A 42 30.21 21.55 -6.57
C GLU A 42 30.36 20.26 -7.39
N ARG A 43 30.57 19.12 -6.72
CA ARG A 43 30.69 17.83 -7.39
C ARG A 43 29.35 17.23 -7.79
N GLU A 44 28.31 17.41 -6.96
CA GLU A 44 26.95 16.97 -7.28
C GLU A 44 26.40 17.63 -8.56
N ARG A 45 26.82 18.85 -8.88
CA ARG A 45 26.46 19.53 -10.14
C ARG A 45 27.13 18.93 -11.38
N ARG A 46 28.29 18.29 -11.20
CA ARG A 46 29.13 17.80 -12.29
C ARG A 46 29.03 16.29 -12.48
N LEU A 47 28.55 15.56 -11.48
CA LEU A 47 28.48 14.11 -11.46
C LEU A 47 27.05 13.60 -11.64
N PRO A 48 26.89 12.32 -12.03
CA PRO A 48 25.57 11.74 -12.20
C PRO A 48 24.72 11.86 -10.93
N PRO A 49 23.42 12.13 -11.08
CA PRO A 49 22.51 12.27 -9.96
C PRO A 49 22.45 10.97 -9.15
N VAL A 50 22.35 11.13 -7.83
CA VAL A 50 22.25 10.02 -6.87
C VAL A 50 20.79 9.87 -6.46
N GLU A 51 20.21 8.72 -6.73
CA GLU A 51 18.86 8.37 -6.31
C GLU A 51 18.91 7.64 -4.97
N VAL A 52 18.18 8.14 -3.97
CA VAL A 52 18.05 7.48 -2.67
C VAL A 52 16.78 6.63 -2.68
N LEU A 53 16.94 5.32 -2.85
CA LEU A 53 15.88 4.33 -2.75
C LEU A 53 15.61 4.05 -1.28
N ARG A 54 14.64 4.77 -0.72
CA ARG A 54 14.13 4.47 0.61
C ARG A 54 13.14 3.32 0.48
N TYR A 55 13.32 2.29 1.30
CA TYR A 55 12.26 1.31 1.49
C TYR A 55 11.09 2.00 2.20
N THR A 56 10.14 2.52 1.42
CA THR A 56 8.81 2.77 1.91
C THR A 56 8.09 1.42 1.93
N PRO A 57 7.65 0.91 3.11
CA PRO A 57 6.77 -0.24 3.12
C PRO A 57 5.60 0.08 2.19
N ARG A 58 5.25 -0.89 1.34
CA ARG A 58 4.18 -0.80 0.35
C ARG A 58 2.91 -0.30 1.04
N GLY A 59 2.65 1.01 0.97
CA GLY A 59 1.63 1.69 1.79
C GLY A 59 1.98 3.11 2.27
N ALA A 60 3.23 3.58 2.16
CA ALA A 60 3.58 4.92 2.65
C ALA A 60 3.73 5.97 1.52
N ALA A 61 2.99 7.08 1.72
CA ALA A 61 2.98 8.37 1.03
C ALA A 61 2.02 8.51 -0.15
N ARG A 62 0.73 8.44 0.17
CA ARG A 62 -0.32 9.15 -0.57
C ARG A 62 -0.29 10.63 -0.18
N ALA A 63 -0.56 11.54 -1.12
CA ALA A 63 -0.68 12.96 -0.81
C ALA A 63 -1.75 13.17 0.30
N PRO A 64 -1.48 14.03 1.31
CA PRO A 64 -2.36 14.18 2.48
C PRO A 64 -3.79 14.63 2.13
N GLU A 65 -3.97 15.29 0.98
CA GLU A 65 -5.29 15.71 0.48
C GLU A 65 -6.10 14.54 -0.09
N GLY A 66 -5.44 13.53 -0.67
CA GLY A 66 -6.09 12.31 -1.15
C GLY A 66 -6.47 11.35 -0.02
N ASP A 67 -5.65 11.26 1.04
CA ASP A 67 -5.91 10.37 2.18
C ASP A 67 -7.16 10.77 2.98
N GLN A 68 -7.44 12.07 3.12
CA GLN A 68 -8.63 12.55 3.84
C GLN A 68 -9.95 12.22 3.12
N ALA A 69 -9.95 12.24 1.78
CA ALA A 69 -11.13 11.88 0.99
C ALA A 69 -11.35 10.36 0.92
N ILE A 70 -10.27 9.57 1.03
CA ILE A 70 -10.31 8.12 0.76
C ILE A 70 -10.51 7.30 2.04
N ALA A 71 -9.95 7.72 3.17
CA ALA A 71 -10.17 7.06 4.46
C ALA A 71 -11.65 6.80 4.81
N PRO A 72 -12.59 7.76 4.66
CA PRO A 72 -14.02 7.49 4.91
C PRO A 72 -14.62 6.49 3.93
N LEU A 73 -14.20 6.52 2.65
CA LEU A 73 -14.66 5.56 1.64
C LEU A 73 -14.13 4.14 1.91
N GLU A 74 -12.87 4.00 2.32
CA GLU A 74 -12.28 2.72 2.74
C GLU A 74 -12.95 2.14 3.99
N ASN A 75 -13.33 2.99 4.95
CA ASN A 75 -14.12 2.56 6.10
C ASN A 75 -15.52 2.08 5.68
N ARG A 76 -16.16 2.81 4.76
CA ARG A 76 -17.47 2.42 4.20
C ARG A 76 -17.38 1.10 3.43
N ARG A 77 -16.31 0.88 2.66
CA ARG A 77 -16.04 -0.38 1.93
C ARG A 77 -16.00 -1.55 2.90
N ARG A 78 -15.18 -1.44 3.94
CA ARG A 78 -15.05 -2.48 4.98
C ARG A 78 -16.37 -2.76 5.70
N ARG A 79 -17.15 -1.72 6.00
CA ARG A 79 -18.48 -1.87 6.61
C ARG A 79 -19.45 -2.62 5.69
N LEU A 80 -19.53 -2.27 4.40
CA LEU A 80 -20.40 -2.96 3.44
C LEU A 80 -20.04 -4.44 3.30
N LEU A 81 -18.76 -4.77 3.28
CA LEU A 81 -18.30 -6.16 3.25
C LEU A 81 -18.71 -6.95 4.50
N GLN A 82 -18.64 -6.31 5.67
CA GLN A 82 -19.10 -6.93 6.92
C GLN A 82 -20.62 -7.11 6.94
N GLU A 83 -21.38 -6.13 6.46
CA GLU A 83 -22.84 -6.20 6.34
C GLU A 83 -23.25 -7.34 5.40
N LEU A 84 -22.60 -7.46 4.24
CA LEU A 84 -22.81 -8.57 3.29
C LEU A 84 -22.57 -9.94 3.93
N LEU A 85 -21.56 -10.07 4.80
CA LEU A 85 -21.28 -11.30 5.52
C LEU A 85 -22.27 -11.59 6.66
N ALA A 86 -22.85 -10.55 7.25
CA ALA A 86 -23.78 -10.61 8.37
C ALA A 86 -25.25 -10.78 7.95
N LEU A 87 -25.57 -10.65 6.66
CA LEU A 87 -26.94 -10.78 6.17
C LEU A 87 -27.52 -12.19 6.46
N PRO A 88 -28.75 -12.27 6.99
CA PRO A 88 -29.40 -13.54 7.28
C PRO A 88 -29.81 -14.26 6.00
N GLU A 89 -29.61 -15.59 5.96
CA GLU A 89 -29.88 -16.48 4.81
C GLU A 89 -31.39 -16.71 4.52
N ARG A 90 -32.27 -15.80 4.91
CA ARG A 90 -33.71 -15.97 4.67
C ARG A 90 -34.02 -15.84 3.17
N LYS A 91 -34.50 -16.95 2.58
CA LYS A 91 -34.73 -17.21 1.15
C LYS A 91 -35.38 -16.08 0.36
N ASP A 92 -36.31 -15.31 0.95
CA ASP A 92 -37.22 -14.48 0.15
C ASP A 92 -36.91 -12.96 0.22
N ARG A 93 -36.28 -12.48 1.29
CA ARG A 93 -35.85 -11.06 1.43
C ARG A 93 -34.34 -10.87 1.33
N GLY A 94 -33.56 -11.96 1.43
CA GLY A 94 -32.11 -11.90 1.40
C GLY A 94 -31.54 -11.60 0.02
N ARG A 95 -32.15 -12.11 -1.07
CA ARG A 95 -31.57 -12.00 -2.41
C ARG A 95 -31.52 -10.58 -2.94
N ASP A 96 -32.63 -9.85 -2.85
CA ASP A 96 -32.71 -8.45 -3.30
C ASP A 96 -31.84 -7.53 -2.42
N GLU A 97 -31.76 -7.82 -1.13
CA GLU A 97 -30.89 -7.07 -0.20
C GLU A 97 -29.41 -7.33 -0.49
N ILE A 98 -29.01 -8.58 -0.71
CA ILE A 98 -27.65 -8.93 -1.11
C ILE A 98 -27.30 -8.25 -2.44
N GLN A 99 -28.20 -8.27 -3.42
CA GLN A 99 -27.95 -7.66 -4.72
C GLN A 99 -27.81 -6.13 -4.61
N ARG A 100 -28.65 -5.47 -3.80
CA ARG A 100 -28.53 -4.03 -3.50
C ARG A 100 -27.21 -3.69 -2.82
N GLN A 101 -26.81 -4.47 -1.82
CA GLN A 101 -25.54 -4.24 -1.11
C GLN A 101 -24.33 -4.52 -1.99
N LEU A 102 -24.38 -5.55 -2.85
CA LEU A 102 -23.32 -5.84 -3.82
C LEU A 102 -23.17 -4.69 -4.82
N GLN A 103 -24.29 -4.14 -5.31
CA GLN A 103 -24.28 -2.98 -6.20
C GLN A 103 -23.73 -1.74 -5.51
N ALA A 104 -24.11 -1.48 -4.26
CA ALA A 104 -23.57 -0.38 -3.47
C ALA A 104 -22.06 -0.52 -3.25
N TYR A 105 -21.59 -1.75 -2.99
CA TYR A 105 -20.16 -2.06 -2.89
C TYR A 105 -19.43 -1.82 -4.22
N GLN A 106 -19.99 -2.25 -5.36
CA GLN A 106 -19.37 -2.07 -6.69
C GLN A 106 -19.18 -0.59 -7.03
N LEU A 107 -20.22 0.22 -6.84
CA LEU A 107 -20.14 1.67 -7.08
C LEU A 107 -19.06 2.33 -6.21
N LEU A 108 -18.97 1.93 -4.94
CA LEU A 108 -17.94 2.43 -4.03
C LEU A 108 -16.54 1.97 -4.44
N ALA A 109 -16.39 0.72 -4.90
CA ALA A 109 -15.12 0.18 -5.37
C ALA A 109 -14.64 0.93 -6.62
N ASP A 110 -15.54 1.25 -7.55
CA ASP A 110 -15.22 2.03 -8.74
C ASP A 110 -14.81 3.46 -8.40
N GLU A 111 -15.51 4.13 -7.47
CA GLU A 111 -15.13 5.46 -6.97
C GLU A 111 -13.75 5.43 -6.31
N LEU A 112 -13.50 4.42 -5.48
CA LEU A 112 -12.21 4.18 -4.85
C LEU A 112 -11.10 3.88 -5.86
N ASP A 113 -11.37 3.15 -6.95
CA ASP A 113 -10.40 2.84 -8.00
C ASP A 113 -10.11 4.06 -8.88
N GLN A 114 -11.08 4.96 -9.09
CA GLN A 114 -10.85 6.25 -9.76
C GLN A 114 -9.98 7.19 -8.92
N LEU A 115 -10.23 7.24 -7.60
CA LEU A 115 -9.42 8.01 -6.65
C LEU A 115 -8.07 7.35 -6.36
N ASP A 116 -8.00 6.02 -6.42
CA ASP A 116 -6.83 5.18 -6.15
C ASP A 116 -6.60 4.01 -7.13
N PRO A 117 -6.10 4.27 -8.33
CA PRO A 117 -5.79 3.17 -9.25
C PRO A 117 -4.64 2.29 -8.75
N ARG A 118 -3.76 2.82 -7.86
CA ARG A 118 -2.60 2.08 -7.34
C ARG A 118 -2.98 1.11 -6.22
N GLY A 119 -3.99 1.46 -5.41
CA GLY A 119 -4.54 0.62 -4.34
C GLY A 119 -5.58 -0.41 -4.80
N ALA A 120 -6.11 -0.29 -6.02
CA ALA A 120 -7.11 -1.20 -6.58
C ALA A 120 -6.72 -2.69 -6.47
N ALA A 121 -5.46 -3.02 -6.79
CA ALA A 121 -4.98 -4.40 -6.71
C ALA A 121 -4.91 -4.93 -5.27
N ALA A 122 -4.54 -4.09 -4.31
CA ALA A 122 -4.50 -4.46 -2.90
C ALA A 122 -5.91 -4.70 -2.35
N ARG A 123 -6.86 -3.80 -2.67
CA ARG A 123 -8.26 -3.97 -2.30
C ARG A 123 -8.89 -5.24 -2.86
N LYS A 124 -8.65 -5.54 -4.14
CA LYS A 124 -9.12 -6.79 -4.76
C LYS A 124 -8.57 -8.04 -4.07
N ALA A 125 -7.32 -8.00 -3.62
CA ALA A 125 -6.73 -9.10 -2.85
C ALA A 125 -7.37 -9.25 -1.47
N GLU A 126 -7.63 -8.14 -0.76
CA GLU A 126 -8.33 -8.15 0.53
C GLU A 126 -9.77 -8.66 0.41
N ASP A 127 -10.47 -8.27 -0.66
CA ASP A 127 -11.90 -8.54 -0.83
C ASP A 127 -12.17 -9.92 -1.41
N TYR A 128 -11.15 -10.56 -1.98
CA TYR A 128 -11.25 -11.86 -2.64
C TYR A 128 -11.88 -12.93 -1.73
N GLU A 129 -11.40 -13.06 -0.49
CA GLU A 129 -11.92 -14.08 0.43
C GLU A 129 -13.39 -13.85 0.80
N VAL A 130 -13.78 -12.58 0.96
CA VAL A 130 -15.16 -12.21 1.32
C VAL A 130 -16.10 -12.52 0.15
N MET A 131 -15.69 -12.14 -1.06
CA MET A 131 -16.46 -12.39 -2.28
C MET A 131 -16.58 -13.87 -2.62
N GLU A 132 -15.52 -14.65 -2.42
CA GLU A 132 -15.57 -16.11 -2.59
C GLU A 132 -16.52 -16.78 -1.59
N LYS A 133 -16.51 -16.35 -0.33
CA LYS A 133 -17.48 -16.85 0.67
C LYS A 133 -18.91 -16.49 0.29
N LEU A 134 -19.15 -15.26 -0.18
CA LEU A 134 -20.46 -14.81 -0.63
C LEU A 134 -20.94 -15.60 -1.84
N ARG A 135 -20.07 -15.82 -2.83
CA ARG A 135 -20.35 -16.61 -4.03
C ARG A 135 -20.78 -18.03 -3.67
N ARG A 136 -20.03 -18.72 -2.81
CA ARG A 136 -20.38 -20.08 -2.36
C ARG A 136 -21.74 -20.12 -1.65
N ARG A 137 -22.04 -19.13 -0.81
CA ARG A 137 -23.35 -19.01 -0.14
C ARG A 137 -24.50 -18.84 -1.13
N LEU A 138 -24.31 -18.04 -2.18
CA LEU A 138 -25.30 -17.82 -3.22
C LEU A 138 -25.51 -19.07 -4.09
N GLU A 139 -24.44 -19.79 -4.43
CA GLU A 139 -24.52 -21.04 -5.19
C GLU A 139 -25.26 -22.16 -4.44
N VAL A 140 -25.03 -22.28 -3.13
CA VAL A 140 -25.73 -23.27 -2.27
C VAL A 140 -27.23 -22.98 -2.18
N ASN A 141 -27.62 -21.71 -2.07
CA ASN A 141 -29.03 -21.31 -1.97
C ASN A 141 -29.79 -21.30 -3.31
N ALA A 142 -29.09 -21.44 -4.44
CA ALA A 142 -29.69 -21.53 -5.77
C ALA A 142 -30.10 -22.96 -6.17
N ARG A 143 -29.69 -23.98 -5.39
CA ARG A 143 -30.12 -25.38 -5.52
C ARG A 143 -31.32 -25.68 -4.62
#